data_AF-A0A7C7CCA8-F1
#
_entry.id   AF-A0A7C7CCA8-F1
#
_cell.length_a   1.000
_cell.length_b   1.000
_cell.length_c   1.000
_cell.angle_alpha   90.00
_cell.angle_beta   90.00
_cell.angle_gamma   90.00
#
_symmetry.space_group_name_H-M   'P 1'
#
loop_
_entity.id
_entity.type
_entity.pdbx_description
1 polymer ?
#
loop_
_entity_poly.entity_id
_entity_poly.type
_entity_poly.pdbx_seq_one_letter_code
_entity_poly.pdbx_strand_id
1 'polypeptide(L)'
;MKIRHNKKRNTAFVYEALIRENTVAILRGDAKTQKTIIEIVKKHFSVNTSLKKELECYRSLYENQDLDTETHQKILKECKRQRALIPTQELFAAQTALIHEVNKSLSPSIFKNFVPNYKTLATIAQIFSDTTTPKQRVILENQVIAEMREKRDPSQIAEQIDNVVYRTFVKKFNDKYEGELLDEQKELLAHYIASFSDNALGLKTFLNEEISRLKDIMAAARQSKYVKEDPDMVEKSKQVLTILDSYAQAGMNEKMLTTILKTQKLAKEMSTDGHNN
;
A
#
# COMPACT_ATOMS: atom_id res chain seq x y z
N MET A 1 3.19 -11.28 27.17
CA MET A 1 2.20 -10.36 27.77
C MET A 1 1.39 -9.73 26.65
N LYS A 2 0.11 -10.10 26.46
CA LYS A 2 -0.72 -9.53 25.37
C LYS A 2 -1.23 -8.16 25.79
N ILE A 3 -0.45 -7.10 25.54
CA ILE A 3 -0.88 -5.73 25.75
C ILE A 3 -2.01 -5.44 24.73
N ARG A 4 -3.20 -5.10 25.21
CA ARG A 4 -4.37 -4.77 24.39
C ARG A 4 -4.11 -3.44 23.66
N HIS A 5 -3.77 -3.51 22.39
CA HIS A 5 -3.66 -2.34 21.51
C HIS A 5 -4.92 -2.19 20.66
N ASN A 6 -5.57 -1.02 20.71
CA ASN A 6 -6.74 -0.75 19.88
C ASN A 6 -6.29 -0.35 18.46
N LYS A 7 -6.40 -1.29 17.51
CA LYS A 7 -6.06 -1.11 16.10
C LYS A 7 -6.68 0.15 15.48
N LYS A 8 -7.92 0.51 15.83
CA LYS A 8 -8.60 1.70 15.30
C LYS A 8 -8.01 3.02 15.79
N ARG A 9 -7.29 3.00 16.92
CA ARG A 9 -6.65 4.17 17.54
C ARG A 9 -5.20 4.34 17.14
N ASN A 10 -4.70 3.50 16.24
CA ASN A 10 -3.37 3.64 15.67
C ASN A 10 -3.46 4.42 14.38
N THR A 11 -3.00 5.67 14.41
CA THR A 11 -3.11 6.62 13.30
C THR A 11 -2.47 6.09 12.01
N ALA A 12 -1.29 5.48 12.10
CA ALA A 12 -0.64 4.86 10.95
C ALA A 12 -1.46 3.69 10.40
N PHE A 13 -1.97 2.81 11.26
CA PHE A 13 -2.81 1.71 10.82
C PHE A 13 -4.06 2.19 10.05
N VAL A 14 -4.76 3.21 10.57
CA VAL A 14 -5.99 3.70 9.92
C VAL A 14 -5.67 4.35 8.57
N TYR A 15 -4.59 5.13 8.50
CA TYR A 15 -4.10 5.69 7.25
C TYR A 15 -3.80 4.58 6.22
N GLU A 16 -3.02 3.58 6.63
CA GLU A 16 -2.65 2.42 5.83
C GLU A 16 -3.88 1.62 5.35
N ALA A 17 -4.91 1.49 6.19
CA ALA A 17 -6.16 0.85 5.81
C ALA A 17 -6.98 1.66 4.79
N LEU A 18 -7.00 2.99 4.92
CA LEU A 18 -7.69 3.90 3.99
C LEU A 18 -7.01 3.91 2.62
N ILE A 19 -5.69 4.01 2.55
CA ILE A 19 -4.96 3.98 1.28
C ILE A 19 -5.21 2.67 0.54
N ARG A 20 -5.22 1.53 1.24
CA ARG A 20 -5.56 0.22 0.65
C ARG A 20 -6.98 0.20 0.10
N GLU A 21 -7.96 0.69 0.85
CA GLU A 21 -9.34 0.76 0.37
C GLU A 21 -9.49 1.73 -0.81
N ASN A 22 -8.70 2.81 -0.87
CA ASN A 22 -8.68 3.73 -2.00
C ASN A 22 -8.14 3.04 -3.26
N THR A 23 -7.04 2.29 -3.13
CA THR A 23 -6.51 1.47 -4.23
C THR A 23 -7.58 0.53 -4.77
N VAL A 24 -8.27 -0.19 -3.87
CA VAL A 24 -9.41 -1.06 -4.20
C VAL A 24 -10.52 -0.31 -4.96
N ALA A 25 -10.90 0.88 -4.47
CA ALA A 25 -11.98 1.65 -5.08
C ALA A 25 -11.65 2.10 -6.51
N ILE A 26 -10.41 2.53 -6.75
CA ILE A 26 -9.93 2.93 -8.09
C ILE A 26 -10.10 1.80 -9.11
N LEU A 27 -9.78 0.57 -8.71
CA LEU A 27 -9.83 -0.60 -9.58
C LEU A 27 -11.23 -0.98 -9.98
N ARG A 28 -12.14 -0.96 -9.00
CA ARG A 28 -13.55 -1.27 -9.20
C ARG A 28 -14.27 -0.18 -10.00
N GLY A 29 -13.59 0.92 -10.32
CA GLY A 29 -14.23 2.12 -10.87
C GLY A 29 -15.19 2.77 -9.87
N ASP A 30 -15.07 2.47 -8.57
CA ASP A 30 -15.89 3.06 -7.52
C ASP A 30 -15.39 4.47 -7.18
N ALA A 31 -15.69 5.40 -8.09
CA ALA A 31 -15.32 6.80 -7.97
C ALA A 31 -15.91 7.46 -6.71
N LYS A 32 -17.05 6.97 -6.20
CA LYS A 32 -17.68 7.49 -4.99
C LYS A 32 -16.84 7.16 -3.76
N THR A 33 -16.47 5.89 -3.59
CA THR A 33 -15.64 5.46 -2.46
C THR A 33 -14.25 6.07 -2.53
N GLN A 34 -13.64 6.09 -3.73
CA GLN A 34 -12.35 6.75 -3.95
C GLN A 34 -12.39 8.22 -3.51
N LYS A 35 -13.36 9.00 -4.01
CA LYS A 35 -13.51 10.42 -3.67
C LYS A 35 -13.72 10.62 -2.17
N THR A 36 -14.56 9.80 -1.55
CA THR A 36 -14.83 9.86 -0.11
C THR A 36 -13.55 9.61 0.71
N ILE A 37 -12.74 8.62 0.33
CA ILE A 37 -11.47 8.36 1.03
C ILE A 37 -10.48 9.51 0.86
N ILE A 38 -10.36 10.05 -0.36
CA ILE A 38 -9.49 11.21 -0.63
C ILE A 38 -9.90 12.41 0.23
N GLU A 39 -11.20 12.68 0.36
CA GLU A 39 -11.72 13.75 1.22
C GLU A 39 -11.40 13.52 2.69
N ILE A 40 -11.58 12.30 3.20
CA ILE A 40 -11.20 11.92 4.57
C ILE A 40 -9.69 12.13 4.80
N VAL A 41 -8.85 11.65 3.87
CA VAL A 41 -7.39 11.78 3.99
C VAL A 41 -6.98 13.25 3.97
N LYS A 42 -7.49 14.06 3.04
CA LYS A 42 -7.21 15.50 2.96
C LYS A 42 -7.61 16.25 4.22
N LYS A 43 -8.76 15.90 4.79
CA LYS A 43 -9.29 16.53 6.00
C LYS A 43 -8.46 16.18 7.23
N HIS A 44 -8.21 14.90 7.47
CA HIS A 44 -7.62 14.41 8.72
C HIS A 44 -6.10 14.38 8.72
N PHE A 45 -5.46 14.27 7.55
CA PHE A 45 -4.01 14.13 7.41
C PHE A 45 -3.34 15.29 6.64
N SER A 46 -3.94 16.49 6.70
CA SER A 46 -3.27 17.70 6.21
C SER A 46 -2.08 18.09 7.10
N VAL A 47 -1.13 18.85 6.55
CA VAL A 47 0.21 19.11 7.15
C VAL A 47 0.17 19.56 8.62
N ASN A 48 -0.83 20.33 9.01
CA ASN A 48 -0.90 20.91 10.35
C ASN A 48 -1.68 20.07 11.38
N THR A 49 -2.26 18.93 10.99
CA THR A 49 -3.07 18.13 11.91
C THR A 49 -2.21 17.28 12.84
N SER A 50 -2.73 17.05 14.04
CA SER A 50 -2.11 16.13 15.01
C SER A 50 -1.96 14.71 14.47
N LEU A 51 -2.90 14.23 13.63
CA LEU A 51 -2.81 12.92 12.99
C LEU A 51 -1.69 12.87 11.94
N LYS A 52 -1.46 13.93 11.17
CA LYS A 52 -0.36 13.97 10.20
C LYS A 52 1.00 13.98 10.88
N LYS A 53 1.15 14.81 11.92
CA LYS A 53 2.38 14.86 12.75
C LYS A 53 2.67 13.51 13.42
N GLU A 54 1.64 12.86 13.98
CA GLU A 54 1.80 11.52 14.54
C GLU A 54 2.16 10.51 13.44
N LEU A 55 1.49 10.52 12.28
CA LEU A 55 1.78 9.63 11.16
C LEU A 55 3.24 9.74 10.69
N GLU A 56 3.81 10.96 10.65
CA GLU A 56 5.21 11.18 10.32
C GLU A 56 6.15 10.50 11.32
N CYS A 57 5.84 10.58 12.62
CA CYS A 57 6.60 9.86 13.64
C CYS A 57 6.55 8.34 13.45
N TYR A 58 5.42 7.78 13.01
CA TYR A 58 5.35 6.35 12.67
C TYR A 58 6.20 6.03 11.45
N ARG A 59 6.03 6.77 10.34
CA ARG A 59 6.73 6.54 9.07
C ARG A 59 8.24 6.52 9.23
N SER A 60 8.77 7.50 9.96
CA SER A 60 10.21 7.58 10.24
C SER A 60 10.77 6.37 11.00
N LEU A 61 9.92 5.53 11.61
CA LEU A 61 10.33 4.35 12.39
C LEU A 61 10.03 3.01 11.71
N TYR A 62 9.15 2.94 10.72
CA TYR A 62 8.88 1.69 9.99
C TYR A 62 9.36 1.71 8.54
N GLU A 63 9.71 2.87 8.00
CA GLU A 63 10.38 2.98 6.70
C GLU A 63 11.83 2.52 6.83
N ASN A 64 12.27 1.63 5.93
CA ASN A 64 13.65 1.18 5.90
C ASN A 64 14.55 2.32 5.43
N GLN A 65 15.63 2.57 6.17
CA GLN A 65 16.58 3.63 5.87
C GLN A 65 17.97 3.01 5.98
N ASP A 66 18.74 3.02 4.88
CA ASP A 66 20.14 2.57 4.82
C ASP A 66 21.03 3.57 5.59
N LEU A 67 20.84 3.60 6.91
CA LEU A 67 21.48 4.47 7.87
C LEU A 67 22.12 3.63 8.97
N ASP A 68 23.08 4.22 9.66
CA ASP A 68 23.74 3.58 10.79
C ASP A 68 22.86 3.58 12.06
N THR A 69 23.22 2.71 13.00
CA THR A 69 22.49 2.53 14.27
C THR A 69 22.36 3.82 15.08
N GLU A 70 23.40 4.66 15.09
CA GLU A 70 23.39 5.90 15.87
C GLU A 70 22.38 6.88 15.28
N THR A 71 22.31 6.95 13.95
CA THR A 71 21.31 7.74 13.23
C THR A 71 19.89 7.22 13.50
N HIS A 72 19.64 5.90 13.49
CA HIS A 72 18.33 5.36 13.86
C HIS A 72 17.93 5.69 15.30
N GLN A 73 18.88 5.61 16.25
CA GLN A 73 18.64 6.02 17.64
C GLN A 73 18.29 7.51 17.75
N LYS A 74 18.97 8.38 16.98
CA LYS A 74 18.66 9.82 16.91
C LYS A 74 17.27 10.07 16.33
N ILE A 75 16.90 9.37 15.26
CA ILE A 75 15.55 9.43 14.66
C ILE A 75 14.50 9.01 15.68
N LEU A 76 14.67 7.87 16.35
CA LEU A 76 13.75 7.40 17.37
C LEU A 76 13.58 8.40 18.52
N LYS A 77 14.68 8.97 19.01
CA LYS A 77 14.65 9.99 20.05
C LYS A 77 13.87 11.22 19.59
N GLU A 78 14.08 11.66 18.36
CA GLU A 78 13.38 12.81 17.79
C GLU A 78 11.89 12.52 17.55
N CYS A 79 11.53 11.35 17.04
CA CYS A 79 10.14 10.93 16.89
C CYS A 79 9.41 10.90 18.24
N LYS A 80 10.04 10.38 19.29
CA LYS A 80 9.47 10.42 20.65
C LYS A 80 9.28 11.85 21.14
N ARG A 81 10.26 12.73 20.91
CA ARG A 81 10.18 14.14 21.30
C ARG A 81 9.02 14.83 20.59
N GLN A 82 8.93 14.70 19.26
CA GLN A 82 7.84 15.27 18.47
C GLN A 82 6.48 14.72 18.88
N ARG A 83 6.39 13.40 19.08
CA ARG A 83 5.14 12.77 19.52
C ARG A 83 4.68 13.25 20.89
N ALA A 84 5.61 13.50 21.82
CA ALA A 84 5.31 14.04 23.14
C ALA A 84 4.81 15.50 23.10
N LEU A 85 5.14 16.24 22.04
CA LEU A 85 4.61 17.60 21.83
C LEU A 85 3.18 17.62 21.30
N ILE A 86 2.64 16.47 20.86
CA ILE A 86 1.25 16.37 20.40
C ILE A 86 0.35 16.17 21.63
N PRO A 87 -0.57 17.10 21.95
CA PRO A 87 -1.42 16.98 23.12
C PRO A 87 -2.30 15.73 23.07
N THR A 88 -2.23 14.89 24.10
CA THR A 88 -2.94 13.59 24.13
C THR A 88 -4.45 13.73 23.94
N GLN A 89 -5.06 14.76 24.52
CA GLN A 89 -6.50 15.01 24.37
C GLN A 89 -6.87 15.44 22.95
N GLU A 90 -6.07 16.32 22.33
CA GLU A 90 -6.26 16.76 20.96
C GLU A 90 -6.15 15.57 19.99
N LEU A 91 -5.11 14.75 20.17
CA LEU A 91 -4.92 13.57 19.34
C LEU A 91 -6.05 12.55 19.52
N PHE A 92 -6.47 12.29 20.75
CA PHE A 92 -7.59 11.37 21.01
C PHE A 92 -8.88 11.87 20.35
N ALA A 93 -9.15 13.18 20.41
CA ALA A 93 -10.28 13.80 19.73
C ALA A 93 -10.18 13.64 18.21
N ALA A 94 -9.01 13.93 17.62
CA ALA A 94 -8.77 13.78 16.19
C ALA A 94 -8.94 12.33 15.71
N GLN A 95 -8.37 11.36 16.45
CA GLN A 95 -8.56 9.94 16.17
C GLN A 95 -10.04 9.54 16.28
N THR A 96 -10.79 10.07 17.26
CA THR A 96 -12.22 9.79 17.41
C THR A 96 -13.00 10.32 16.21
N ALA A 97 -12.71 11.55 15.79
CA ALA A 97 -13.33 12.18 14.64
C ALA A 97 -13.07 11.39 13.36
N LEU A 98 -11.82 10.96 13.13
CA LEU A 98 -11.45 10.10 11.99
C LEU A 98 -12.23 8.78 12.02
N ILE A 99 -12.24 8.07 13.17
CA ILE A 99 -12.95 6.78 13.29
C ILE A 99 -14.45 6.96 13.02
N HIS A 100 -15.05 8.02 13.57
CA HIS A 100 -16.46 8.30 13.38
C HIS A 100 -16.78 8.59 11.90
N GLU A 101 -15.96 9.41 11.24
CA GLU A 101 -16.14 9.74 9.83
C GLU A 101 -15.95 8.53 8.92
N VAL A 102 -14.96 7.68 9.19
CA VAL A 102 -14.79 6.41 8.48
C VAL A 102 -16.02 5.50 8.68
N ASN A 103 -16.54 5.35 9.90
CA ASN A 103 -17.73 4.51 10.12
C ASN A 103 -19.01 5.08 9.48
N LYS A 104 -19.11 6.41 9.35
CA LYS A 104 -20.30 7.10 8.80
C LYS A 104 -20.29 7.12 7.27
N SER A 105 -19.14 7.43 6.69
CA SER A 105 -19.00 7.67 5.25
C SER A 105 -18.53 6.44 4.48
N LEU A 106 -17.94 5.46 5.17
CA LEU A 106 -17.40 4.23 4.60
C LEU A 106 -17.84 3.00 5.42
N SER A 107 -17.51 1.80 4.95
CA SER A 107 -17.80 0.57 5.68
C SER A 107 -16.87 0.40 6.89
N PRO A 108 -17.39 0.03 8.09
CA PRO A 108 -16.55 -0.34 9.24
C PRO A 108 -15.63 -1.54 8.98
N SER A 109 -15.83 -2.27 7.88
CA SER A 109 -14.95 -3.36 7.44
C SER A 109 -13.52 -2.89 7.10
N ILE A 110 -13.29 -1.60 6.82
CA ILE A 110 -11.96 -1.03 6.57
C ILE A 110 -11.00 -1.33 7.72
N PHE A 111 -11.45 -1.29 8.97
CA PHE A 111 -10.59 -1.60 10.12
C PHE A 111 -10.18 -3.08 10.20
N LYS A 112 -10.90 -3.95 9.50
CA LYS A 112 -10.59 -5.38 9.33
C LYS A 112 -9.63 -5.62 8.16
N ASN A 113 -9.38 -4.61 7.31
CA ASN A 113 -8.39 -4.72 6.25
C ASN A 113 -7.04 -5.12 6.85
N PHE A 114 -6.40 -6.04 6.16
CA PHE A 114 -5.11 -6.55 6.53
C PHE A 114 -4.04 -5.49 6.25
N VAL A 115 -3.11 -5.33 7.19
CA VAL A 115 -1.98 -4.40 7.10
C VAL A 115 -0.73 -5.20 7.47
N PRO A 116 0.20 -5.47 6.52
CA PRO A 116 1.34 -6.38 6.71
C PRO A 116 2.22 -6.02 7.92
N ASN A 117 2.56 -4.74 8.06
CA ASN A 117 3.40 -4.22 9.13
C ASN A 117 2.62 -3.91 10.42
N TYR A 118 1.41 -4.47 10.62
CA TYR A 118 0.59 -4.17 11.81
C TYR A 118 1.29 -4.46 13.13
N LYS A 119 2.13 -5.50 13.20
CA LYS A 119 2.93 -5.80 14.40
C LYS A 119 3.90 -4.66 14.72
N THR A 120 4.69 -4.22 13.74
CA THR A 120 5.59 -3.05 13.85
C THR A 120 4.82 -1.79 14.26
N LEU A 121 3.69 -1.51 13.62
CA LEU A 121 2.85 -0.36 13.98
C LEU A 121 2.32 -0.45 15.43
N ALA A 122 1.98 -1.64 15.91
CA ALA A 122 1.57 -1.85 17.29
C ALA A 122 2.75 -1.69 18.27
N THR A 123 3.95 -2.16 17.91
CA THR A 123 5.19 -1.95 18.68
C THR A 123 5.50 -0.46 18.81
N ILE A 124 5.46 0.30 17.71
CA ILE A 124 5.67 1.76 17.73
C ILE A 124 4.62 2.46 18.60
N ALA A 125 3.35 2.05 18.50
CA ALA A 125 2.29 2.61 19.35
C ALA A 125 2.54 2.37 20.84
N GLN A 126 3.12 1.24 21.21
CA GLN A 126 3.52 0.97 22.59
C GLN A 126 4.70 1.84 23.03
N ILE A 127 5.67 2.12 22.15
CA ILE A 127 6.79 3.03 22.45
C ILE A 127 6.25 4.43 22.80
N PHE A 128 5.27 4.91 22.03
CA PHE A 128 4.61 6.21 22.25
C PHE A 128 3.61 6.23 23.41
N SER A 129 3.28 5.09 24.02
CA SER A 129 2.32 5.05 25.12
C SER A 129 2.95 5.46 26.45
N ASP A 130 2.22 6.28 27.20
CA ASP A 130 2.57 6.66 28.58
C ASP A 130 2.47 5.50 29.57
N THR A 131 1.72 4.45 29.21
CA THR A 131 1.52 3.27 30.06
C THR A 131 2.64 2.23 29.95
N THR A 132 3.51 2.37 28.95
CA THR A 132 4.66 1.48 28.77
C THR A 132 5.76 1.82 29.76
N THR A 133 6.16 0.84 30.57
CA THR A 133 7.24 1.04 31.57
C THR A 133 8.59 1.36 30.90
N PRO A 134 9.50 2.09 31.55
CA PRO A 134 10.80 2.45 30.95
C PRO A 134 11.58 1.25 30.40
N LYS A 135 11.65 0.14 31.17
CA LYS A 135 12.34 -1.09 30.74
C LYS A 135 11.72 -1.69 29.48
N GLN A 136 10.39 -1.83 29.44
CA GLN A 136 9.69 -2.36 28.26
C GLN A 136 9.87 -1.43 27.06
N ARG A 137 9.81 -0.12 27.28
CA ARG A 137 10.00 0.86 26.22
C ARG A 137 11.37 0.70 25.56
N VAL A 138 12.45 0.61 26.33
CA VAL A 138 13.81 0.40 25.80
C VAL A 138 13.91 -0.92 25.01
N ILE A 139 13.26 -2.00 25.46
CA ILE A 139 13.23 -3.27 24.72
C ILE A 139 12.54 -3.11 23.37
N LEU A 140 11.38 -2.47 23.33
CA LEU A 140 10.63 -2.21 22.09
C LEU A 140 11.39 -1.26 21.17
N GLU A 141 12.08 -0.27 21.72
CA GLU A 141 12.94 0.66 20.99
C GLU A 141 14.08 -0.08 20.28
N ASN A 142 14.76 -0.99 20.98
CA ASN A 142 15.80 -1.82 20.38
C ASN A 142 15.24 -2.74 19.28
N GLN A 143 14.03 -3.27 19.45
CA GLN A 143 13.35 -4.04 18.42
C GLN A 143 13.07 -3.19 17.17
N VAL A 144 12.53 -1.98 17.33
CA VAL A 144 12.26 -1.08 16.20
C VAL A 144 13.56 -0.67 15.51
N ILE A 145 14.61 -0.34 16.25
CA ILE A 145 15.92 -0.02 15.66
C ILE A 145 16.48 -1.23 14.87
N ALA A 146 16.32 -2.46 15.38
CA ALA A 146 16.72 -3.65 14.64
C ALA A 146 15.92 -3.79 13.33
N GLU A 147 14.59 -3.60 13.37
CA GLU A 147 13.72 -3.63 12.18
C GLU A 147 14.06 -2.50 11.18
N MET A 148 14.49 -1.32 11.65
CA MET A 148 14.96 -0.22 10.80
C MET A 148 16.30 -0.52 10.12
N ARG A 149 17.15 -1.31 10.77
CA ARG A 149 18.51 -1.69 10.30
C ARG A 149 18.53 -2.89 9.39
N GLU A 150 17.53 -3.76 9.47
CA GLU A 150 17.46 -4.92 8.59
C GLU A 150 17.51 -4.41 7.15
N LYS A 151 18.69 -4.54 6.52
CA LYS A 151 18.83 -4.51 5.07
C LYS A 151 17.96 -5.66 4.61
N ARG A 152 16.75 -5.32 4.20
CA ARG A 152 15.85 -6.25 3.55
C ARG A 152 16.54 -6.57 2.23
N ASP A 153 17.39 -7.60 2.24
CA ASP A 153 17.99 -8.13 1.03
C ASP A 153 16.82 -8.48 0.11
N PRO A 154 16.75 -7.89 -1.09
CA PRO A 154 15.66 -8.17 -1.99
C PRO A 154 15.38 -9.67 -2.19
N SER A 155 16.41 -10.52 -2.13
CA SER A 155 16.27 -11.98 -2.16
C SER A 155 15.62 -12.60 -0.90
N GLN A 156 15.87 -12.03 0.29
CA GLN A 156 15.38 -12.53 1.59
C GLN A 156 14.04 -11.93 2.01
N ILE A 157 13.61 -10.84 1.35
CA ILE A 157 12.28 -10.25 1.50
C ILE A 157 11.16 -11.26 1.22
N ALA A 158 11.35 -12.11 0.20
CA ALA A 158 10.43 -13.18 -0.15
C ALA A 158 10.24 -14.19 1.00
N GLU A 159 11.18 -14.24 1.95
CA GLU A 159 11.13 -15.07 3.15
C GLU A 159 10.63 -14.30 4.39
N GLN A 160 10.82 -12.98 4.46
CA GLN A 160 10.52 -12.17 5.65
C GLN A 160 9.08 -11.63 5.75
N ILE A 161 8.33 -11.52 4.64
CA ILE A 161 6.88 -11.52 4.80
C ILE A 161 6.54 -12.95 5.17
N ASP A 162 6.33 -13.21 6.46
CA ASP A 162 5.87 -14.49 6.98
C ASP A 162 4.89 -15.06 5.95
N ASN A 163 5.33 -16.10 5.21
CA ASN A 163 4.69 -16.51 3.96
C ASN A 163 3.21 -16.81 4.21
N VAL A 164 2.90 -17.21 5.44
CA VAL A 164 1.56 -17.39 5.97
C VAL A 164 0.79 -16.07 6.04
N VAL A 165 1.39 -15.00 6.54
CA VAL A 165 0.81 -13.66 6.64
C VAL A 165 0.57 -13.04 5.26
N TYR A 166 1.53 -13.15 4.33
CA TYR A 166 1.34 -12.76 2.93
C TYR A 166 0.23 -13.59 2.27
N ARG A 167 0.31 -14.93 2.32
CA ARG A 167 -0.69 -15.80 1.71
C ARG A 167 -2.07 -15.61 2.32
N THR A 168 -2.15 -15.39 3.63
CA THR A 168 -3.42 -15.08 4.31
C THR A 168 -3.97 -13.74 3.85
N PHE A 169 -3.09 -12.77 3.58
CA PHE A 169 -3.49 -11.49 3.01
C PHE A 169 -4.01 -11.64 1.59
N VAL A 170 -3.20 -12.21 0.69
CA VAL A 170 -3.57 -12.43 -0.71
C VAL A 170 -4.85 -13.24 -0.79
N LYS A 171 -4.98 -14.30 0.02
CA LYS A 171 -6.21 -15.08 0.13
C LYS A 171 -7.39 -14.22 0.56
N LYS A 172 -7.31 -13.48 1.67
CA LYS A 172 -8.42 -12.62 2.14
C LYS A 172 -8.77 -11.51 1.17
N PHE A 173 -7.79 -10.97 0.46
CA PHE A 173 -7.99 -10.00 -0.59
C PHE A 173 -8.75 -10.66 -1.75
N ASN A 174 -8.22 -11.76 -2.29
CA ASN A 174 -8.84 -12.50 -3.39
C ASN A 174 -10.27 -12.94 -3.05
N ASP A 175 -10.50 -13.50 -1.86
CA ASP A 175 -11.83 -13.92 -1.38
C ASP A 175 -12.81 -12.73 -1.27
N LYS A 176 -12.35 -11.53 -0.89
CA LYS A 176 -13.18 -10.32 -0.75
C LYS A 176 -13.53 -9.69 -2.11
N TYR A 177 -12.66 -9.88 -3.10
CA TYR A 177 -12.72 -9.23 -4.42
C TYR A 177 -12.91 -10.25 -5.56
N GLU A 178 -13.36 -11.46 -5.23
CA GLU A 178 -13.58 -12.55 -6.17
C GLU A 178 -14.71 -12.19 -7.16
N GLY A 179 -14.49 -12.45 -8.46
CA GLY A 179 -15.45 -12.15 -9.52
C GLY A 179 -15.47 -10.71 -10.02
N GLU A 180 -14.80 -9.76 -9.36
CA GLU A 180 -14.78 -8.35 -9.76
C GLU A 180 -13.48 -7.90 -10.45
N LEU A 181 -12.38 -8.63 -10.22
CA LEU A 181 -11.05 -8.35 -10.75
C LEU A 181 -10.49 -9.56 -11.49
N LEU A 182 -9.68 -9.31 -12.52
CA LEU A 182 -8.89 -10.35 -13.18
C LEU A 182 -7.79 -10.87 -12.24
N ASP A 183 -7.32 -12.10 -12.45
CA ASP A 183 -6.34 -12.70 -11.54
C ASP A 183 -5.00 -11.97 -11.59
N GLU A 184 -4.57 -11.52 -12.77
CA GLU A 184 -3.36 -10.72 -12.95
C GLU A 184 -3.49 -9.32 -12.32
N GLN A 185 -4.71 -8.78 -12.26
CA GLN A 185 -5.00 -7.53 -11.55
C GLN A 185 -4.91 -7.75 -10.03
N LYS A 186 -5.47 -8.85 -9.51
CA LYS A 186 -5.35 -9.19 -8.09
C LYS A 186 -3.90 -9.39 -7.68
N GLU A 187 -3.10 -10.04 -8.53
CA GLU A 187 -1.68 -10.30 -8.29
C GLU A 187 -0.87 -9.00 -8.27
N LEU A 188 -1.04 -8.12 -9.26
CA LEU A 188 -0.43 -6.79 -9.27
C LEU A 188 -0.71 -6.00 -7.98
N LEU A 189 -1.92 -6.10 -7.46
CA LEU A 189 -2.33 -5.38 -6.25
C LEU A 189 -1.84 -6.03 -4.98
N ALA A 190 -1.79 -7.35 -4.94
CA ALA A 190 -1.11 -8.07 -3.87
C ALA A 190 0.34 -7.60 -3.77
N HIS A 191 1.04 -7.50 -4.90
CA HIS A 191 2.40 -6.98 -4.97
C HIS A 191 2.48 -5.50 -4.61
N TYR A 192 1.58 -4.64 -5.09
CA TYR A 192 1.55 -3.22 -4.73
C TYR A 192 1.28 -2.99 -3.25
N ILE A 193 0.39 -3.77 -2.65
CA ILE A 193 0.11 -3.64 -1.22
C ILE A 193 1.25 -4.22 -0.36
N ALA A 194 1.93 -5.26 -0.85
CA ALA A 194 3.16 -5.78 -0.25
C ALA A 194 4.35 -4.83 -0.43
N SER A 195 4.32 -3.97 -1.45
CA SER A 195 5.38 -3.00 -1.75
C SER A 195 5.72 -2.08 -0.57
N PHE A 196 4.70 -1.76 0.24
CA PHE A 196 4.82 -0.92 1.44
C PHE A 196 5.58 -1.61 2.59
N SER A 197 5.71 -2.94 2.53
CA SER A 197 6.48 -3.73 3.50
C SER A 197 7.85 -4.14 2.98
N ASP A 198 8.14 -4.07 1.69
CA ASP A 198 9.36 -4.64 1.11
C ASP A 198 10.16 -3.72 0.18
N ASN A 199 9.97 -2.41 0.30
CA ASN A 199 10.61 -1.42 -0.58
C ASN A 199 10.28 -1.65 -2.08
N ALA A 200 9.09 -2.17 -2.34
CA ALA A 200 8.54 -2.43 -3.66
C ALA A 200 9.32 -3.40 -4.53
N LEU A 201 10.16 -4.27 -3.97
CA LEU A 201 10.89 -5.23 -4.79
C LEU A 201 9.98 -6.24 -5.44
N GLY A 202 9.14 -6.95 -4.67
CA GLY A 202 8.26 -7.98 -5.23
C GLY A 202 7.36 -7.39 -6.32
N LEU A 203 6.95 -6.14 -6.11
CA LEU A 203 6.23 -5.39 -7.13
C LEU A 203 7.08 -5.05 -8.36
N LYS A 204 8.32 -4.59 -8.21
CA LYS A 204 9.18 -4.29 -9.36
C LYS A 204 9.45 -5.52 -10.21
N THR A 205 9.71 -6.67 -9.59
CA THR A 205 9.92 -7.94 -10.30
C THR A 205 8.67 -8.33 -11.07
N PHE A 206 7.52 -8.38 -10.39
CA PHE A 206 6.23 -8.67 -11.03
C PHE A 206 5.93 -7.68 -12.17
N LEU A 207 6.14 -6.38 -11.95
CA LEU A 207 5.90 -5.37 -12.97
C LEU A 207 6.78 -5.56 -14.21
N ASN A 208 8.05 -5.94 -14.06
CA ASN A 208 8.91 -6.18 -15.21
C ASN A 208 8.43 -7.35 -16.06
N GLU A 209 8.04 -8.45 -15.41
CA GLU A 209 7.48 -9.63 -16.07
C GLU A 209 6.14 -9.30 -16.73
N GLU A 210 5.26 -8.62 -16.00
CA GLU A 210 3.92 -8.29 -16.45
C GLU A 210 3.92 -7.24 -17.57
N ILE A 211 4.77 -6.22 -17.49
CA ILE A 211 4.95 -5.24 -18.56
C ILE A 211 5.44 -5.95 -19.84
N SER A 212 6.36 -6.90 -19.71
CA SER A 212 6.87 -7.67 -20.86
C SER A 212 5.76 -8.52 -21.48
N ARG A 213 5.00 -9.26 -20.65
CA ARG A 213 3.85 -10.05 -21.10
C ARG A 213 2.80 -9.19 -21.81
N LEU A 214 2.46 -8.02 -21.26
CA LEU A 214 1.51 -7.10 -21.86
C LEU A 214 2.02 -6.55 -23.19
N LYS A 215 3.31 -6.24 -23.33
CA LYS A 215 3.91 -5.84 -24.60
C LYS A 215 3.77 -6.93 -25.66
N ASP A 216 4.04 -8.18 -25.30
CA ASP A 216 3.94 -9.32 -26.22
C ASP A 216 2.49 -9.53 -26.70
N ILE A 217 1.52 -9.50 -25.77
CA ILE A 217 0.09 -9.62 -26.12
C ILE A 217 -0.34 -8.46 -27.02
N MET A 218 0.05 -7.23 -26.70
CA MET A 218 -0.30 -6.06 -27.52
C MET A 218 0.36 -6.11 -28.90
N ALA A 219 1.60 -6.58 -29.01
CA ALA A 219 2.29 -6.77 -30.28
C ALA A 219 1.63 -7.86 -31.14
N ALA A 220 1.22 -8.98 -30.53
CA ALA A 220 0.50 -10.05 -31.19
C ALA A 220 -0.91 -9.61 -31.64
N ALA A 221 -1.64 -8.89 -30.79
CA ALA A 221 -2.97 -8.36 -31.10
C ALA A 221 -2.94 -7.40 -32.30
N ARG A 222 -1.87 -6.60 -32.45
CA ARG A 222 -1.65 -5.76 -33.65
C ARG A 222 -1.46 -6.55 -34.95
N GLN A 223 -1.12 -7.84 -34.87
CA GLN A 223 -1.03 -8.68 -36.06
C GLN A 223 -2.39 -9.23 -36.49
N SER A 224 -3.41 -9.17 -35.62
CA SER A 224 -4.78 -9.60 -35.93
C SER A 224 -5.41 -8.72 -37.01
N LYS A 225 -6.29 -9.33 -37.80
CA LYS A 225 -6.98 -8.67 -38.91
C LYS A 225 -7.84 -7.48 -38.44
N TYR A 226 -8.53 -7.66 -37.32
CA TYR A 226 -9.43 -6.66 -36.71
C TYR A 226 -8.70 -5.40 -36.25
N VAL A 227 -7.50 -5.55 -35.66
CA VAL A 227 -6.71 -4.40 -35.20
C VAL A 227 -5.99 -3.72 -36.35
N LYS A 228 -5.57 -4.45 -37.40
CA LYS A 228 -4.93 -3.86 -38.60
C LYS A 228 -5.87 -3.00 -39.43
N GLU A 229 -7.15 -3.35 -39.45
CA GLU A 229 -8.17 -2.69 -40.27
C GLU A 229 -8.79 -1.46 -39.57
N ASP A 230 -8.55 -1.27 -38.27
CA ASP A 230 -9.01 -0.11 -37.48
C ASP A 230 -7.84 0.83 -37.12
N PRO A 231 -7.71 2.00 -37.80
CA PRO A 231 -6.64 2.95 -37.56
C PRO A 231 -6.56 3.48 -36.11
N ASP A 232 -7.69 3.62 -35.43
CA ASP A 232 -7.77 4.11 -34.06
C ASP A 232 -7.26 3.05 -33.08
N MET A 233 -7.56 1.77 -33.32
CA MET A 233 -7.03 0.64 -32.54
C MET A 233 -5.51 0.51 -32.71
N VAL A 234 -4.99 0.71 -33.93
CA VAL A 234 -3.54 0.68 -34.20
C VAL A 234 -2.82 1.78 -33.41
N GLU A 235 -3.37 2.99 -33.41
CA GLU A 235 -2.73 4.15 -32.79
C GLU A 235 -2.81 4.08 -31.25
N LYS A 236 -3.96 3.69 -30.69
CA LYS A 236 -4.10 3.46 -29.23
C LYS A 236 -3.19 2.35 -28.74
N SER A 237 -3.02 1.28 -29.51
CA SER A 237 -2.09 0.18 -29.17
C SER A 237 -0.63 0.67 -29.13
N LYS A 238 -0.21 1.52 -30.08
CA LYS A 238 1.11 2.18 -30.06
C LYS A 238 1.30 3.06 -28.83
N GLN A 239 0.29 3.85 -28.47
CA GLN A 239 0.34 4.71 -27.29
C GLN A 239 0.50 3.90 -26.00
N VAL A 240 -0.24 2.79 -25.86
CA VAL A 240 -0.12 1.89 -24.71
C VAL A 240 1.29 1.28 -24.64
N LEU A 241 1.84 0.79 -25.75
CA LEU A 241 3.21 0.25 -25.79
C LEU A 241 4.25 1.30 -25.39
N THR A 242 4.11 2.53 -25.88
CA THR A 242 5.01 3.65 -25.55
C THR A 242 4.95 4.00 -24.07
N ILE A 243 3.75 3.96 -23.47
CA ILE A 243 3.58 4.20 -22.03
C ILE A 243 4.20 3.04 -21.22
N LEU A 244 4.02 1.79 -21.63
CA LEU A 244 4.65 0.63 -21.01
C LEU A 244 6.19 0.68 -21.09
N ASP A 245 6.75 1.17 -22.19
CA ASP A 245 8.19 1.39 -22.34
C ASP A 245 8.72 2.46 -21.38
N SER A 246 7.96 3.54 -21.16
CA SER A 246 8.34 4.61 -20.24
C SER A 246 8.42 4.17 -18.77
N TYR A 247 7.74 3.07 -18.43
CA TYR A 247 7.69 2.55 -17.06
C TYR A 247 8.88 1.66 -16.68
N ALA A 248 9.73 1.28 -17.63
CA ALA A 248 10.96 0.54 -17.35
C ALA A 248 12.00 1.36 -16.55
N GLN A 249 11.84 2.70 -16.50
CA GLN A 249 12.83 3.63 -15.93
C GLN A 249 12.24 4.60 -14.89
N ALA A 250 10.94 4.53 -14.60
CA ALA A 250 10.24 5.52 -13.76
C ALA A 250 9.98 5.03 -12.33
N GLY A 251 10.04 5.94 -11.35
CA GLY A 251 9.59 5.68 -9.98
C GLY A 251 8.07 5.42 -9.94
N MET A 252 7.66 4.40 -9.18
CA MET A 252 6.26 3.99 -9.04
C MET A 252 5.36 5.15 -8.60
N ASN A 253 4.26 5.35 -9.32
CA ASN A 253 3.19 6.27 -8.94
C ASN A 253 1.81 5.68 -9.25
N GLU A 254 0.77 6.25 -8.64
CA GLU A 254 -0.63 5.80 -8.77
C GLU A 254 -1.12 5.76 -10.23
N LYS A 255 -0.59 6.67 -11.06
CA LYS A 255 -0.90 6.75 -12.49
C LYS A 255 -0.37 5.51 -13.23
N MET A 256 0.87 5.09 -12.94
CA MET A 256 1.47 3.89 -13.52
C MET A 256 0.69 2.62 -13.15
N LEU A 257 0.35 2.45 -11.87
CA LEU A 257 -0.45 1.31 -11.41
C LEU A 257 -1.79 1.24 -12.16
N THR A 258 -2.51 2.35 -12.20
CA THR A 258 -3.81 2.46 -12.89
C THR A 258 -3.71 2.15 -14.38
N THR A 259 -2.64 2.60 -15.06
CA THR A 259 -2.41 2.30 -16.46
C THR A 259 -2.23 0.80 -16.68
N ILE A 260 -1.36 0.14 -15.90
CA ILE A 260 -1.07 -1.29 -16.07
C ILE A 260 -2.34 -2.13 -15.85
N LEU A 261 -3.13 -1.80 -14.84
CA LEU A 261 -4.42 -2.47 -14.57
C LEU A 261 -5.40 -2.36 -15.74
N LYS A 262 -5.46 -1.19 -16.38
CA LYS A 262 -6.29 -0.98 -17.59
C LYS A 262 -5.73 -1.75 -18.77
N THR A 263 -4.41 -1.79 -18.92
CA THR A 263 -3.76 -2.56 -19.97
C THR A 263 -3.95 -4.07 -19.80
N GLN A 264 -3.94 -4.59 -18.58
CA GLN A 264 -4.29 -5.99 -18.27
C GLN A 264 -5.71 -6.33 -18.72
N LYS A 265 -6.66 -5.43 -18.44
CA LYS A 265 -8.04 -5.59 -18.89
C LYS A 265 -8.15 -5.61 -20.41
N LEU A 266 -7.51 -4.65 -21.08
CA LEU A 266 -7.47 -4.56 -22.53
C LEU A 266 -6.83 -5.81 -23.17
N ALA A 267 -5.71 -6.28 -22.61
CA ALA A 267 -5.03 -7.48 -23.09
C ALA A 267 -5.92 -8.73 -23.01
N LYS A 268 -6.74 -8.85 -21.96
CA LYS A 268 -7.72 -9.93 -21.83
C LYS A 268 -8.85 -9.81 -22.85
N GLU A 269 -9.42 -8.61 -23.02
CA GLU A 269 -10.44 -8.34 -24.05
C GLU A 269 -9.92 -8.75 -25.45
N MET A 270 -8.71 -8.32 -25.81
CA MET A 270 -8.06 -8.66 -27.09
C MET A 270 -7.79 -10.16 -27.28
N SER A 271 -7.51 -10.90 -26.20
CA SER A 271 -7.24 -12.35 -26.26
C SER A 271 -8.52 -13.18 -26.27
N THR A 272 -9.60 -12.69 -25.67
CA THR A 272 -10.89 -13.41 -25.57
C THR A 272 -11.74 -13.21 -26.82
N ASP A 273 -11.73 -12.01 -27.39
CA ASP A 273 -12.42 -11.71 -28.66
C ASP A 273 -11.70 -12.30 -29.89
N GLY A 274 -10.42 -12.67 -29.73
CA GLY A 274 -9.66 -13.41 -30.75
C GLY A 274 -9.96 -14.91 -30.82
N HIS A 275 -10.72 -15.46 -29.86
CA HIS A 275 -11.04 -16.90 -29.77
C HIS A 275 -12.53 -17.23 -29.90
N ASN A 276 -13.43 -16.24 -29.88
CA ASN A 276 -14.88 -16.45 -30.02
C ASN A 276 -15.44 -16.16 -31.42
N ASN A 277 -14.63 -16.33 -32.47
CA ASN A 277 -15.11 -16.44 -33.86
C ASN A 277 -14.13 -17.24 -34.73
#